data_AF-M8CMD2-F1
#
_entry.id   AF-M8CMD2-F1
#
_cell.length_a   1.000
_cell.length_b   1.000
_cell.length_c   1.000
_cell.angle_alpha   90.00
_cell.angle_beta   90.00
_cell.angle_gamma   90.00
#
_symmetry.space_group_name_H-M   'P 1'
#
loop_
_entity.id
_entity.type
_entity.pdbx_description
1 polymer ?
#
loop_
_entity_poly.entity_id
_entity_poly.type
_entity_poly.pdbx_seq_one_letter_code
_entity_poly.pdbx_strand_id
1 'polypeptide(L)'
;MGGVDRAGRPVLLAFPAKHFSANRDMAGFKRLVVYLLDSVCARIPRGQDKFIVVVDLKGWGYANCDVRAYVAAIEIMQSYYPERLGKALMVHVPYIFMKAWKMVYPFIDANTRDKFVFVDNKSLEGALRREMDESQVPEMYGGKLPIAPLTDD
;
A
#
# COMPACT_ATOMS: atom_id res chain seq x y z
N MET A 1 1.39 10.40 -3.21
CA MET A 1 -0.03 10.03 -2.99
C MET A 1 -0.67 9.66 -4.32
N GLY A 2 -1.69 8.79 -4.35
CA GLY A 2 -2.44 8.44 -5.58
C GLY A 2 -3.76 9.20 -5.70
N GLY A 3 -4.59 8.88 -6.69
CA GLY A 3 -5.92 9.47 -6.92
C GLY A 3 -6.97 9.02 -5.90
N VAL A 4 -8.21 8.89 -6.38
CA VAL A 4 -9.31 8.24 -5.64
C VAL A 4 -9.84 7.04 -6.41
N ASP A 5 -10.40 6.08 -5.69
CA ASP A 5 -11.12 4.96 -6.29
C ASP A 5 -12.56 5.33 -6.67
N ARG A 6 -13.28 4.41 -7.31
CA ARG A 6 -14.67 4.62 -7.76
C ARG A 6 -15.66 4.86 -6.61
N ALA A 7 -15.31 4.48 -5.38
CA ALA A 7 -16.10 4.74 -4.19
C ALA A 7 -15.69 6.05 -3.48
N GLY A 8 -14.81 6.84 -4.08
CA GLY A 8 -14.30 8.10 -3.53
C GLY A 8 -13.28 7.90 -2.39
N ARG A 9 -12.72 6.70 -2.23
CA ARG A 9 -11.69 6.42 -1.22
C ARG A 9 -10.33 6.90 -1.74
N PRO A 10 -9.56 7.67 -0.94
CA PRO A 10 -8.23 8.09 -1.35
C PRO A 10 -7.29 6.88 -1.51
N VAL A 11 -6.39 6.98 -2.50
CA VAL A 11 -5.40 5.94 -2.80
C VAL A 11 -4.03 6.32 -2.24
N LEU A 12 -3.48 5.43 -1.42
CA LEU A 12 -2.07 5.44 -1.03
C LEU A 12 -1.26 4.58 -2.00
N LEU A 13 -0.11 5.07 -2.46
CA LEU A 13 0.85 4.30 -3.25
C LEU A 13 2.05 3.97 -2.36
N ALA A 14 2.36 2.68 -2.20
CA ALA A 14 3.49 2.20 -1.42
C ALA A 14 4.48 1.46 -2.32
N PHE A 15 5.77 1.75 -2.16
CA PHE A 15 6.84 1.17 -2.96
C PHE A 15 7.87 0.46 -2.07
N PRO A 16 7.61 -0.78 -1.59
CA PRO A 16 8.52 -1.49 -0.69
C PRO A 16 9.93 -1.70 -1.24
N ALA A 17 10.13 -1.66 -2.57
CA ALA A 17 11.46 -1.72 -3.18
C ALA A 17 12.37 -0.51 -2.83
N LYS A 18 11.81 0.57 -2.29
CA LYS A 18 12.56 1.73 -1.77
C LYS A 18 12.96 1.58 -0.30
N HIS A 19 12.49 0.54 0.39
CA HIS A 19 12.87 0.22 1.77
C HIS A 19 14.05 -0.75 1.78
N PHE A 20 15.10 -0.47 2.55
CA PHE A 20 16.27 -1.33 2.66
C PHE A 20 16.44 -1.79 4.11
N SER A 21 16.45 -3.11 4.32
CA SER A 21 16.44 -3.71 5.66
C SER A 21 17.73 -3.44 6.46
N ALA A 22 18.88 -3.41 5.78
CA ALA A 22 20.21 -3.30 6.41
C ALA A 22 20.48 -1.93 7.07
N ASN A 23 19.93 -0.85 6.52
CA ASN A 23 20.24 0.52 6.95
C ASN A 23 19.05 1.20 7.63
N ARG A 24 18.04 0.44 8.06
CA ARG A 24 16.80 1.04 8.58
C ARG A 24 16.98 1.55 10.00
N ASP A 25 16.42 2.73 10.26
CA ASP A 25 15.97 3.11 11.60
C ASP A 25 14.52 2.65 11.79
N MET A 26 14.26 1.78 12.76
CA MET A 26 12.89 1.31 13.04
C MET A 26 11.99 2.45 13.53
N ALA A 27 12.52 3.39 14.31
CA ALA A 27 11.72 4.51 14.80
C ALA A 27 11.33 5.44 13.63
N GLY A 28 12.29 5.75 12.75
CA GLY A 28 12.08 6.47 11.51
C GLY A 28 11.08 5.78 10.58
N PHE A 29 11.20 4.47 10.41
CA PHE A 29 10.25 3.68 9.64
C PHE A 29 8.83 3.78 10.22
N LYS A 30 8.65 3.60 11.53
CA LYS A 30 7.34 3.74 12.18
C LYS A 30 6.76 5.15 12.00
N ARG A 31 7.57 6.20 12.16
CA ARG A 31 7.16 7.59 11.90
C ARG A 31 6.70 7.79 10.45
N LEU A 32 7.43 7.22 9.49
CA LEU A 32 7.04 7.27 8.08
C LEU A 32 5.69 6.57 7.85
N VAL A 33 5.47 5.39 8.43
CA VAL A 33 4.18 4.67 8.32
C VAL A 33 3.03 5.52 8.88
N VAL A 34 3.20 6.07 10.09
CA VAL A 34 2.20 6.97 10.71
C VAL A 34 1.94 8.18 9.81
N TYR A 35 2.99 8.83 9.32
CA TYR A 35 2.85 9.97 8.41
C TYR A 35 2.08 9.62 7.14
N LEU A 36 2.36 8.48 6.51
CA LEU A 36 1.63 8.05 5.31
C LEU A 36 0.15 7.74 5.61
N LEU A 37 -0.14 7.12 6.75
CA LEU A 37 -1.49 6.81 7.19
C LEU A 37 -2.29 8.07 7.56
N ASP A 38 -1.70 9.00 8.31
CA ASP A 38 -2.30 10.31 8.61
C ASP A 38 -2.57 11.09 7.34
N SER A 39 -1.58 11.13 6.43
CA SER A 39 -1.68 11.89 5.18
C SER A 39 -2.75 11.33 4.24
N VAL A 40 -2.95 10.01 4.18
CA VAL A 40 -4.05 9.44 3.38
C VAL A 40 -5.39 9.60 4.10
N CYS A 41 -5.44 9.47 5.42
CA CYS A 41 -6.65 9.68 6.20
C CYS A 41 -7.16 11.13 6.12
N ALA A 42 -6.26 12.11 6.09
CA ALA A 42 -6.60 13.53 5.92
C ALA A 42 -7.30 13.83 4.58
N ARG A 43 -7.18 12.94 3.60
CA ARG A 43 -7.82 13.05 2.27
C ARG A 43 -9.19 12.35 2.21
N ILE A 44 -9.63 11.69 3.28
CA ILE A 44 -10.91 11.00 3.31
C ILE A 44 -12.05 12.04 3.31
N PRO A 45 -12.96 12.03 2.33
CA PRO A 45 -14.05 12.99 2.26
C PRO A 45 -15.13 12.71 3.33
N ARG A 46 -15.97 13.71 3.61
CA ARG A 46 -17.13 13.52 4.51
C ARG A 46 -18.04 12.40 3.97
N GLY A 47 -18.48 11.51 4.85
CA GLY A 47 -19.32 10.36 4.49
C GLY A 47 -18.55 9.12 4.02
N GLN A 48 -17.21 9.17 4.01
CA GLN A 48 -16.32 8.04 3.79
C GLN A 48 -15.46 7.83 5.03
N ASP A 49 -14.98 6.60 5.25
CA ASP A 49 -14.14 6.24 6.39
C ASP A 49 -12.86 5.47 6.00
N LYS A 50 -12.77 5.02 4.74
CA LYS A 50 -11.71 4.13 4.26
C LYS A 50 -10.82 4.76 3.21
N PHE A 51 -9.59 4.26 3.15
CA PHE A 51 -8.65 4.43 2.04
C PHE A 51 -8.35 3.08 1.38
N ILE A 52 -7.75 3.09 0.19
CA ILE A 52 -7.14 1.89 -0.41
C ILE A 52 -5.63 2.10 -0.60
N VAL A 53 -4.87 1.02 -0.64
CA VAL A 53 -3.43 1.06 -0.91
C VAL A 53 -3.10 0.21 -2.12
N VAL A 54 -2.26 0.74 -3.01
CA VAL A 54 -1.55 -0.05 -4.03
C VAL A 54 -0.13 -0.25 -3.52
N VAL A 55 0.24 -1.51 -3.29
CA VAL A 55 1.58 -1.91 -2.87
C VAL A 55 2.30 -2.48 -4.08
N ASP A 56 3.17 -1.67 -4.68
CA ASP A 56 3.93 -2.04 -5.86
C ASP A 56 5.27 -2.66 -5.47
N LEU A 57 5.37 -3.98 -5.68
CA LEU A 57 6.54 -4.79 -5.37
C LEU A 57 7.52 -4.90 -6.54
N LYS A 58 7.36 -4.10 -7.60
CA LYS A 58 8.31 -4.06 -8.71
C LYS A 58 9.71 -3.71 -8.21
N GLY A 59 10.67 -4.58 -8.49
CA GLY A 59 12.06 -4.43 -8.04
C GLY A 59 12.33 -4.84 -6.59
N TRP A 60 11.32 -5.34 -5.86
CA TRP A 60 11.50 -5.84 -4.51
C TRP A 60 12.30 -7.15 -4.50
N GLY A 61 13.28 -7.26 -3.61
CA GLY A 61 14.09 -8.48 -3.42
C GLY A 61 14.66 -8.63 -2.01
N TYR A 62 15.70 -9.44 -1.87
CA TYR A 62 16.29 -9.78 -0.56
C TYR A 62 16.73 -8.55 0.24
N ALA A 63 17.34 -7.54 -0.40
CA ALA A 63 17.77 -6.32 0.28
C ALA A 63 16.59 -5.55 0.91
N ASN A 64 15.41 -5.67 0.34
CA ASN A 64 14.19 -4.97 0.78
C ASN A 64 13.36 -5.79 1.76
N CYS A 65 13.59 -7.11 1.85
CA CYS A 65 12.79 -8.01 2.64
C CYS A 65 12.94 -7.76 4.14
N ASP A 66 11.89 -7.22 4.76
CA ASP A 66 11.93 -6.80 6.15
C ASP A 66 10.66 -7.16 6.91
N VAL A 67 10.58 -8.42 7.33
CA VAL A 67 9.43 -8.96 8.07
C VAL A 67 9.12 -8.13 9.32
N ARG A 68 10.14 -7.67 10.05
CA ARG A 68 9.95 -6.88 11.28
C ARG A 68 9.33 -5.52 10.98
N ALA A 69 9.75 -4.86 9.90
CA ALA A 69 9.15 -3.60 9.48
C ALA A 69 7.71 -3.81 9.00
N TYR A 70 7.41 -4.88 8.25
CA TYR A 70 6.05 -5.17 7.79
C TYR A 70 5.10 -5.46 8.95
N VAL A 71 5.54 -6.27 9.92
CA VAL A 71 4.76 -6.53 11.15
C VAL A 71 4.51 -5.22 11.89
N ALA A 72 5.52 -4.36 12.08
CA ALA A 72 5.34 -3.07 12.72
C ALA A 72 4.35 -2.16 11.97
N ALA A 73 4.37 -2.15 10.63
CA ALA A 73 3.43 -1.36 9.83
C ALA A 73 1.99 -1.87 9.96
N ILE A 74 1.82 -3.20 9.98
CA ILE A 74 0.52 -3.85 10.16
C ILE A 74 -0.03 -3.59 11.56
N GLU A 75 0.80 -3.75 12.60
CA GLU A 75 0.46 -3.44 13.99
C GLU A 75 0.01 -1.99 14.14
N ILE A 76 0.72 -1.03 13.55
CA ILE A 76 0.33 0.38 13.58
C ILE A 76 -1.03 0.58 12.92
N MET A 77 -1.20 0.05 11.70
CA MET A 77 -2.43 0.19 10.94
C MET A 77 -3.63 -0.39 11.70
N GLN A 78 -3.53 -1.62 12.22
CA GLN A 78 -4.67 -2.27 12.86
C GLN A 78 -4.96 -1.76 14.27
N SER A 79 -3.95 -1.28 15.00
CA SER A 79 -4.12 -0.77 16.37
C SER A 79 -4.59 0.69 16.43
N TYR A 80 -4.08 1.54 15.53
CA TYR A 80 -4.32 3.00 15.57
C TYR A 80 -5.24 3.50 14.44
N TYR A 81 -5.36 2.75 13.35
CA TYR A 81 -6.24 3.06 12.21
C TYR A 81 -7.21 1.90 11.91
N PRO A 82 -7.89 1.35 12.94
CA PRO A 82 -8.74 0.17 12.77
C PRO A 82 -9.84 0.45 11.74
N GLU A 83 -10.14 -0.56 10.93
CA GLU A 83 -11.17 -0.52 9.88
C GLU A 83 -11.03 0.59 8.81
N ARG A 84 -9.92 1.33 8.78
CA ARG A 84 -9.63 2.36 7.77
C ARG A 84 -9.14 1.79 6.44
N LEU A 85 -8.48 0.63 6.45
CA LEU A 85 -8.13 -0.05 5.20
C LEU A 85 -9.40 -0.62 4.56
N GLY A 86 -9.69 -0.20 3.33
CA GLY A 86 -10.73 -0.79 2.49
C GLY A 86 -10.22 -1.95 1.66
N LYS A 87 -9.04 -1.80 1.03
CA LYS A 87 -8.39 -2.82 0.18
C LYS A 87 -6.90 -2.52 0.01
N ALA A 88 -6.08 -3.55 -0.05
CA ALA A 88 -4.66 -3.49 -0.39
C ALA A 88 -4.40 -4.30 -1.67
N LEU A 89 -4.16 -3.61 -2.79
CA LEU A 89 -3.80 -4.22 -4.07
C LEU A 89 -2.29 -4.49 -4.09
N MET A 90 -1.91 -5.75 -4.00
CA MET A 90 -0.53 -6.20 -4.09
C MET A 90 -0.19 -6.47 -5.56
N VAL A 91 0.66 -5.65 -6.17
CA VAL A 91 0.97 -5.68 -7.61
C VAL A 91 2.45 -5.95 -7.85
N HIS A 92 2.78 -6.52 -9.01
CA HIS A 92 4.16 -6.91 -9.36
C HIS A 92 4.84 -7.81 -8.31
N VAL A 93 4.06 -8.68 -7.67
CA VAL A 93 4.52 -9.51 -6.55
C VAL A 93 5.53 -10.56 -7.04
N PRO A 94 6.81 -10.50 -6.63
CA PRO A 94 7.77 -11.53 -7.00
C PRO A 94 7.48 -12.82 -6.21
N TYR A 95 7.72 -13.99 -6.80
CA TYR A 95 7.42 -15.28 -6.15
C TYR A 95 8.02 -15.42 -4.73
N ILE A 96 9.23 -14.89 -4.54
CA ILE A 96 9.92 -14.92 -3.24
C ILE A 96 9.21 -14.09 -2.15
N PHE A 97 8.42 -13.07 -2.52
CA PHE A 97 7.61 -12.29 -1.57
C PHE A 97 6.61 -13.18 -0.84
N MET A 98 6.06 -14.22 -1.48
CA MET A 98 5.09 -15.11 -0.84
C MET A 98 5.67 -15.86 0.37
N LYS A 99 7.00 -16.08 0.42
CA LYS A 99 7.66 -16.62 1.62
C LYS A 99 7.69 -15.59 2.74
N ALA A 100 8.00 -14.33 2.44
CA ALA A 100 7.94 -13.24 3.41
C ALA A 100 6.51 -13.01 3.91
N TRP A 101 5.53 -13.03 3.01
CA TRP A 101 4.12 -12.92 3.33
C TRP A 101 3.66 -13.99 4.32
N LYS A 102 4.07 -15.25 4.14
CA LYS A 102 3.77 -16.33 5.09
C LYS A 102 4.28 -16.06 6.51
N MET A 103 5.40 -15.33 6.66
CA MET A 103 5.92 -14.93 7.97
C MET A 103 5.15 -13.75 8.57
N VAL A 104 4.62 -12.86 7.74
CA VAL A 104 3.85 -11.69 8.17
C VAL A 104 2.38 -12.04 8.47
N TYR A 105 1.81 -12.99 7.74
CA TYR A 105 0.39 -13.36 7.78
C TYR A 105 -0.18 -13.65 9.19
N PRO A 106 0.54 -14.34 10.11
CA PRO A 106 0.02 -14.61 11.46
C PRO A 106 -0.25 -13.36 12.30
N PHE A 107 0.40 -12.23 11.99
CA PHE A 107 0.27 -10.96 12.70
C PHE A 107 -0.88 -10.09 12.19
N ILE A 108 -1.58 -10.53 11.14
CA ILE A 108 -2.68 -9.80 10.53
C ILE A 108 -3.99 -10.25 11.17
N ASP A 109 -4.76 -9.29 11.65
CA ASP A 109 -6.11 -9.54 12.20
C ASP A 109 -7.05 -10.12 11.13
N ALA A 110 -8.00 -10.96 11.56
CA ALA A 110 -8.89 -11.70 10.67
C ALA A 110 -9.63 -10.79 9.66
N ASN A 111 -10.18 -9.66 10.13
CA ASN A 111 -10.90 -8.69 9.30
C ASN A 111 -10.00 -7.98 8.26
N THR A 112 -8.68 -7.99 8.48
CA THR A 112 -7.72 -7.31 7.60
C THR A 112 -7.15 -8.25 6.54
N ARG A 113 -7.11 -9.57 6.81
CA ARG A 113 -6.56 -10.58 5.88
C ARG A 113 -7.22 -10.55 4.51
N ASP A 114 -8.55 -10.51 4.48
CA ASP A 114 -9.34 -10.56 3.25
C ASP A 114 -9.25 -9.26 2.43
N LYS A 115 -8.65 -8.21 2.99
CA LYS A 115 -8.43 -6.93 2.30
C LYS A 115 -7.21 -6.96 1.38
N PHE A 116 -6.28 -7.91 1.57
CA PHE A 116 -5.10 -8.07 0.72
C PHE A 116 -5.45 -8.85 -0.54
N VAL A 117 -5.37 -8.19 -1.70
CA VAL A 117 -5.69 -8.76 -3.01
C VAL A 117 -4.41 -8.81 -3.84
N PHE A 118 -3.96 -10.00 -4.18
CA PHE A 118 -2.81 -10.23 -5.04
C PHE A 118 -3.25 -10.19 -6.50
N VAL A 119 -2.62 -9.30 -7.28
CA VAL A 119 -2.99 -9.06 -8.67
C VAL A 119 -1.88 -9.56 -9.58
N ASP A 120 -2.23 -10.49 -10.48
CA ASP A 120 -1.32 -10.95 -11.52
C ASP A 120 -0.95 -9.83 -12.49
N ASN A 121 0.30 -9.80 -12.94
CA ASN A 121 0.82 -8.76 -13.83
C ASN A 121 -0.02 -8.61 -15.11
N LYS A 122 -0.51 -9.73 -15.68
CA LYS A 122 -1.34 -9.73 -16.88
C LYS A 122 -2.72 -9.10 -16.65
N SER A 123 -3.18 -9.06 -15.40
CA SER A 123 -4.49 -8.53 -15.01
C SER A 123 -4.41 -7.18 -14.31
N LEU A 124 -3.19 -6.63 -14.15
CA LEU A 124 -2.95 -5.39 -13.40
C LEU A 124 -3.79 -4.22 -13.91
N GLU A 125 -3.69 -3.93 -15.21
CA GLU A 125 -4.43 -2.82 -15.81
C GLU A 125 -5.94 -2.97 -15.61
N GLY A 126 -6.48 -4.16 -15.89
CA GLY A 126 -7.89 -4.45 -15.69
C GLY A 126 -8.32 -4.35 -14.23
N ALA A 127 -7.48 -4.77 -13.28
CA ALA A 127 -7.75 -4.62 -11.86
C ALA A 127 -7.80 -3.14 -11.44
N LEU A 128 -6.82 -2.34 -11.85
CA LEU A 128 -6.79 -0.92 -11.52
C LEU A 128 -7.97 -0.15 -12.14
N ARG A 129 -8.35 -0.46 -13.38
CA ARG A 129 -9.52 0.16 -14.05
C ARG A 129 -10.86 -0.22 -13.43
N ARG A 130 -10.95 -1.40 -12.81
CA ARG A 130 -12.13 -1.80 -12.02
C ARG A 130 -12.25 -0.99 -10.73
N GLU A 131 -11.12 -0.64 -10.11
CA GLU A 131 -11.11 0.07 -8.84
C GLU A 131 -11.13 1.60 -9.02
N MET A 132 -10.55 2.13 -10.10
CA MET A 132 -10.36 3.56 -10.33
C MET A 132 -10.82 3.97 -11.74
N ASP A 133 -11.32 5.19 -11.87
CA ASP A 133 -11.48 5.82 -13.19
C ASP A 133 -10.12 6.07 -13.85
N GLU A 134 -10.07 6.07 -15.18
CA GLU A 134 -8.82 6.21 -15.93
C GLU A 134 -8.05 7.51 -15.58
N SER A 135 -8.77 8.59 -15.28
CA SER A 135 -8.18 9.86 -14.84
C SER A 135 -7.58 9.81 -13.43
N GLN A 136 -7.89 8.77 -12.65
CA GLN A 136 -7.39 8.56 -11.30
C GLN A 136 -6.33 7.46 -11.23
N VAL A 137 -6.18 6.66 -12.28
CA VAL A 137 -5.11 5.66 -12.39
C VAL A 137 -3.78 6.39 -12.66
N PRO A 138 -2.72 6.11 -11.88
CA PRO A 138 -1.37 6.64 -12.13
C PRO A 138 -0.86 6.34 -13.55
N GLU A 139 -0.16 7.30 -14.17
CA GLU A 139 0.47 7.13 -15.50
C GLU A 139 1.43 5.92 -15.54
N MET A 140 2.16 5.67 -14.45
CA MET A 140 3.07 4.52 -14.34
C MET A 140 2.35 3.16 -14.44
N TYR A 141 1.02 3.13 -14.33
CA TYR A 141 0.18 1.95 -14.53
C TYR A 141 -0.72 2.05 -15.77
N GLY A 142 -0.43 2.97 -16.70
CA GLY A 142 -1.18 3.16 -17.94
C GLY A 142 -2.44 4.03 -17.82
N GLY A 143 -2.58 4.79 -16.73
CA GLY A 143 -3.64 5.78 -16.56
C GLY A 143 -3.24 7.19 -16.99
N LYS A 144 -4.01 8.21 -16.55
CA LYS A 144 -3.80 9.62 -16.89
C LYS A 144 -3.47 10.52 -15.69
N LEU A 145 -3.30 9.95 -14.49
CA LEU A 145 -2.96 10.72 -13.30
C LEU A 145 -1.43 10.86 -13.18
N PRO A 146 -0.85 12.07 -13.33
CA PRO A 146 0.54 12.31 -13.01
C PRO A 146 0.74 12.17 -11.50
N ILE A 147 1.76 11.41 -11.09
CA ILE A 147 2.10 11.25 -9.67
C ILE A 147 3.24 12.20 -9.31
N ALA A 148 2.95 13.14 -8.42
CA ALA A 148 3.99 13.91 -7.75
C ALA A 148 4.57 13.10 -6.56
N PRO A 149 5.90 13.17 -6.32
CA PRO A 149 6.50 12.73 -5.08
C PRO A 149 5.79 13.36 -3.87
N LEU A 150 5.79 12.66 -2.74
CA LEU A 150 5.20 13.16 -1.49
C LEU A 150 6.08 14.24 -0.81
N THR A 151 7.24 14.57 -1.38
CA THR A 151 8.17 15.59 -0.91
C THR A 151 8.98 16.12 -2.09
N ASP A 152 8.90 17.41 -2.34
CA ASP A 152 9.93 18.26 -2.94
C ASP A 152 9.82 19.63 -2.23
N ASP A 153 10.17 19.68 -0.94
CA ASP A 153 10.42 20.90 -0.15
C ASP A 153 11.50 20.59 0.90
#